data_AF-A0A7J9SY05-F1
#
_entry.id   AF-A0A7J9SY05-F1
#
_cell.length_a   1.000
_cell.length_b   1.000
_cell.length_c   1.000
_cell.angle_alpha   90.00
_cell.angle_beta   90.00
_cell.angle_gamma   90.00
#
_symmetry.space_group_name_H-M   'P 1'
#
loop_
_entity.id
_entity.type
_entity.pdbx_description
1 polymer ?
#
loop_
_entity_poly.entity_id
_entity_poly.type
_entity_poly.pdbx_seq_one_letter_code
_entity_poly.pdbx_strand_id
1 'polypeptide(L)'
;MSEEMELPPHVRTWEQTNPKAFELYQEAFDKNRKANIPVIEETIEPIAQKTVDNINSHPENLWKIFKQAAHELQDPTDTNQVMALYDAVYGKMDLSQKKKLAYHMAY
;
A
#
# COMPACT_ATOMS: atom_id res chain seq x y z
N MET A 1 -22.30 6.37 2.09
CA MET A 1 -21.65 5.73 3.26
C MET A 1 -20.17 5.82 3.00
N SER A 2 -19.48 6.71 3.71
CA SER A 2 -18.04 6.90 3.53
C SER A 2 -17.35 5.61 3.98
N GLU A 3 -16.55 5.00 3.10
CA GLU A 3 -15.67 3.90 3.49
C GLU A 3 -14.73 4.44 4.58
N GLU A 4 -14.97 4.02 5.82
CA GLU A 4 -14.04 4.24 6.91
C GLU A 4 -12.75 3.49 6.56
N MET A 5 -11.81 4.19 5.93
CA MET A 5 -10.52 3.63 5.57
C MET A 5 -9.82 3.16 6.84
N GLU A 6 -9.71 1.84 6.98
CA GLU A 6 -9.23 1.22 8.20
C GLU A 6 -7.73 1.50 8.39
N LEU A 7 -7.39 2.16 9.51
CA LEU A 7 -6.00 2.31 9.94
C LEU A 7 -5.35 0.92 10.13
N PRO A 8 -4.04 0.78 9.83
CA PRO A 8 -3.33 -0.48 10.03
C PRO A 8 -3.52 -1.03 11.46
N PRO A 9 -3.66 -2.36 11.65
CA PRO A 9 -3.99 -2.93 12.97
C PRO A 9 -3.00 -2.58 14.09
N HIS A 10 -1.72 -2.41 13.77
CA HIS A 10 -0.67 -2.03 14.71
C HIS A 10 -0.70 -0.54 15.10
N VAL A 11 -1.37 0.30 14.30
CA VAL A 11 -1.60 1.72 14.59
C VAL A 11 -2.82 1.86 15.49
N ARG A 12 -3.87 1.04 15.31
CA ARG A 12 -5.02 1.00 16.24
C ARG A 12 -4.61 0.66 17.67
N THR A 13 -3.57 -0.16 17.88
CA THR A 13 -3.05 -0.40 19.23
C THR A 13 -2.45 0.84 19.90
N TRP A 14 -2.09 1.89 19.14
CA TRP A 14 -1.62 3.16 19.69
C TRP A 14 -2.74 4.03 20.25
N GLU A 15 -3.99 3.82 19.82
CA GLU A 15 -5.16 4.50 20.40
C GLU A 15 -5.22 4.30 21.93
N GLN A 16 -4.86 3.10 22.39
CA GLN A 16 -4.92 2.73 23.81
C GLN A 16 -3.59 2.93 24.55
N THR A 17 -2.46 2.83 23.85
CA THR A 17 -1.13 2.78 24.47
C THR A 17 -0.33 4.07 24.32
N ASN A 18 -0.58 4.84 23.26
CA ASN A 18 0.06 6.12 23.01
C ASN A 18 -0.86 7.05 22.18
N PRO A 19 -1.89 7.63 22.82
CA PRO A 19 -2.95 8.37 22.13
C PRO A 19 -2.42 9.58 21.33
N LYS A 20 -1.36 10.21 21.83
CA LYS A 20 -0.75 11.37 21.17
C LYS A 20 0.04 10.99 19.92
N ALA A 21 0.68 9.82 19.90
CA ALA A 21 1.30 9.29 18.70
C ALA A 21 0.27 8.81 17.68
N PHE A 22 -0.86 8.25 18.15
CA PHE A 22 -2.00 7.90 17.31
C PHE A 22 -2.60 9.13 16.63
N GLU A 23 -2.87 10.20 17.37
CA GLU A 23 -3.42 11.46 16.86
C GLU A 23 -2.48 12.12 15.83
N LEU A 24 -1.18 12.18 16.11
CA LEU A 24 -0.17 12.70 15.17
C LEU A 24 -0.03 11.82 13.91
N TYR A 25 -0.10 10.50 14.06
CA TYR A 25 -0.08 9.58 12.92
C TYR A 25 -1.33 9.78 12.07
N GLN A 26 -2.51 9.91 12.68
CA GLN A 26 -3.78 10.11 11.98
C GLN A 26 -3.79 11.45 11.24
N GLU A 27 -3.35 12.55 11.87
CA GLU A 27 -3.22 13.86 11.21
C GLU A 27 -2.21 13.82 10.04
N ALA A 28 -1.04 13.22 10.23
CA ALA A 28 -0.02 13.12 9.19
C ALA A 28 -0.46 12.20 8.04
N PHE A 29 -1.13 11.09 8.36
CA PHE A 29 -1.72 10.15 7.41
C PHE A 29 -2.82 10.81 6.60
N ASP A 30 -3.78 11.47 7.25
CA ASP A 30 -4.88 12.16 6.57
C ASP A 30 -4.39 13.34 5.73
N LYS A 31 -3.36 14.07 6.18
CA LYS A 31 -2.77 15.20 5.44
C LYS A 31 -1.97 14.73 4.22
N ASN A 32 -1.14 13.70 4.35
CA ASN A 32 -0.39 13.14 3.22
C ASN A 32 -1.30 12.42 2.23
N ARG A 33 -2.36 11.75 2.71
CA ARG A 33 -3.34 11.11 1.85
C ARG A 33 -4.15 12.16 1.11
N LYS A 34 -4.76 13.15 1.79
CA LYS A 34 -5.53 14.22 1.12
C LYS A 34 -4.73 15.00 0.07
N ALA A 35 -3.44 15.22 0.28
CA ALA A 35 -2.59 15.90 -0.71
C ALA A 35 -2.29 15.05 -1.95
N ASN A 36 -2.37 13.70 -1.85
CA ASN A 36 -1.95 12.77 -2.91
C ASN A 36 -3.03 11.77 -3.36
N ILE A 37 -4.27 11.86 -2.84
CA ILE A 37 -5.42 11.01 -3.22
C ILE A 37 -5.60 10.92 -4.75
N PRO A 38 -5.55 12.02 -5.53
CA PRO A 38 -5.74 11.93 -6.97
C PRO A 38 -4.69 11.05 -7.65
N VAL A 39 -3.43 11.15 -7.23
CA VAL A 39 -2.34 10.31 -7.77
C VAL A 39 -2.54 8.85 -7.36
N ILE A 40 -2.98 8.60 -6.12
CA ILE A 40 -3.24 7.25 -5.63
C ILE A 40 -4.41 6.60 -6.38
N GLU A 41 -5.52 7.31 -6.57
CA GLU A 41 -6.73 6.78 -7.21
C GLU A 41 -6.61 6.69 -8.74
N GLU A 42 -6.06 7.71 -9.41
CA GLU A 42 -6.02 7.76 -10.88
C GLU A 42 -4.84 7.00 -11.47
N THR A 43 -3.71 6.92 -10.75
CA THR A 43 -2.47 6.34 -11.27
C THR A 43 -2.11 5.04 -10.57
N ILE A 44 -2.10 5.02 -9.24
CA ILE A 44 -1.57 3.88 -8.48
C ILE A 44 -2.58 2.73 -8.44
N GLU A 45 -3.87 3.01 -8.24
CA GLU A 45 -4.86 1.95 -8.08
C GLU A 45 -5.11 1.07 -9.31
N PRO A 46 -5.17 1.62 -10.53
CA PRO A 46 -5.24 0.81 -11.74
C PRO A 46 -4.02 -0.11 -11.90
N ILE A 47 -2.82 0.41 -11.57
CA ILE A 47 -1.57 -0.37 -11.59
C ILE A 47 -1.63 -1.47 -10.53
N ALA A 48 -2.06 -1.15 -9.32
CA ALA A 48 -2.19 -2.12 -8.23
C ALA A 48 -3.18 -3.24 -8.56
N GLN A 49 -4.34 -2.91 -9.13
CA GLN A 49 -5.33 -3.91 -9.54
C GLN A 49 -4.77 -4.87 -10.59
N LYS A 50 -4.18 -4.33 -11.67
CA LYS A 50 -3.51 -5.11 -12.72
C LYS A 50 -2.38 -5.98 -12.16
N THR A 51 -1.65 -5.46 -11.18
CA THR A 51 -0.56 -6.16 -10.49
C THR A 51 -1.08 -7.37 -9.73
N VAL A 52 -2.18 -7.21 -8.98
CA VAL A 52 -2.82 -8.29 -8.23
C VAL A 52 -3.37 -9.37 -9.17
N ASP A 53 -4.02 -8.98 -10.26
CA ASP A 53 -4.55 -9.92 -11.26
C ASP A 53 -3.43 -10.77 -11.90
N ASN A 54 -2.29 -10.13 -12.17
CA ASN A 54 -1.08 -10.80 -12.66
C ASN A 54 -0.46 -11.72 -11.61
N ILE A 55 -0.39 -11.30 -10.34
CA ILE A 55 0.12 -12.13 -9.23
C ILE A 55 -0.79 -13.34 -9.00
N ASN A 56 -2.11 -13.18 -9.11
CA ASN A 56 -3.05 -14.30 -8.97
C ASN A 56 -2.90 -15.32 -10.10
N SER A 57 -2.53 -14.87 -11.29
CA SER A 57 -2.28 -15.74 -12.45
C SER A 57 -0.90 -16.43 -12.39
N HIS A 58 0.10 -15.77 -11.78
CA HIS A 58 1.50 -16.24 -11.71
C HIS A 58 2.14 -15.97 -10.34
N PRO A 59 1.65 -16.62 -9.26
CA PRO A 59 2.04 -16.29 -7.88
C PRO A 59 3.51 -16.60 -7.56
N GLU A 60 4.16 -17.45 -8.33
CA GLU A 60 5.60 -17.74 -8.24
C GLU A 60 6.48 -16.55 -8.70
N ASN A 61 5.93 -15.65 -9.51
CA ASN A 61 6.63 -14.49 -10.05
C ASN A 61 6.31 -13.18 -9.30
N LEU A 62 5.65 -13.27 -8.15
CA LEU A 62 5.11 -12.14 -7.39
C LEU A 62 6.07 -10.95 -7.27
N TRP A 63 7.33 -11.19 -6.89
CA TRP A 63 8.30 -10.10 -6.74
C TRP A 63 8.68 -9.44 -8.06
N LYS A 64 8.81 -10.23 -9.12
CA LYS A 64 9.10 -9.70 -10.46
C LYS A 64 7.95 -8.85 -10.98
N ILE A 65 6.71 -9.31 -10.75
CA ILE A 65 5.49 -8.59 -11.16
C ILE A 65 5.37 -7.27 -10.40
N PHE A 66 5.59 -7.29 -9.08
CA PHE A 66 5.55 -6.07 -8.27
C PHE A 66 6.62 -5.05 -8.70
N LYS A 67 7.86 -5.49 -8.96
CA LYS A 67 8.92 -4.58 -9.47
C LYS A 67 8.56 -3.98 -10.82
N GLN A 68 7.96 -4.76 -11.71
CA GLN A 68 7.51 -4.25 -13.00
C GLN A 68 6.42 -3.19 -12.83
N ALA A 69 5.48 -3.41 -11.90
CA ALA A 69 4.45 -2.43 -11.57
C ALA A 69 5.04 -1.13 -10.99
N ALA A 70 6.08 -1.23 -10.14
CA ALA A 70 6.77 -0.05 -9.63
C ALA A 70 7.43 0.77 -10.76
N HIS A 71 7.89 0.12 -11.84
CA HIS A 71 8.41 0.81 -13.04
C HIS A 71 7.30 1.42 -13.93
N GLU A 72 6.03 1.07 -13.72
CA GLU A 72 4.89 1.70 -14.40
C GLU A 72 4.41 2.99 -13.69
N LEU A 73 4.96 3.30 -12.51
CA LEU A 73 4.66 4.54 -11.78
C LEU A 73 5.20 5.78 -12.51
N GLN A 74 4.57 6.93 -12.27
CA GLN A 74 4.99 8.21 -12.84
C GLN A 74 6.41 8.59 -12.42
N ASP A 75 6.74 8.37 -11.13
CA ASP A 75 8.11 8.43 -10.63
C ASP A 75 8.46 7.12 -9.90
N PRO A 76 9.20 6.19 -10.54
CA PRO A 76 9.58 4.92 -9.94
C PRO A 76 10.66 5.06 -8.85
N THR A 77 11.22 6.25 -8.65
CA THR A 77 12.18 6.56 -7.57
C THR A 77 11.55 7.28 -6.39
N ASP A 78 10.33 7.80 -6.55
CA ASP A 78 9.55 8.39 -5.48
C ASP A 78 9.10 7.29 -4.50
N THR A 79 9.72 7.30 -3.33
CA THR A 79 9.43 6.34 -2.26
C THR A 79 7.97 6.39 -1.84
N ASN A 80 7.29 7.54 -1.93
CA ASN A 80 5.88 7.64 -1.55
C ASN A 80 4.96 6.92 -2.54
N GLN A 81 5.24 7.01 -3.85
CA GLN A 81 4.45 6.30 -4.86
C GLN A 81 4.68 4.79 -4.82
N VAL A 82 5.94 4.37 -4.60
CA VAL A 82 6.27 2.95 -4.44
C VAL A 82 5.62 2.36 -3.19
N MET A 83 5.62 3.09 -2.06
CA MET A 83 4.95 2.67 -0.83
C MET A 83 3.42 2.65 -0.98
N ALA A 84 2.84 3.64 -1.65
CA ALA A 84 1.41 3.64 -1.94
C ALA A 84 1.00 2.48 -2.86
N LEU A 85 1.82 2.13 -3.86
CA LEU A 85 1.62 0.94 -4.69
C LEU A 85 1.73 -0.35 -3.87
N TYR A 86 2.71 -0.44 -2.97
CA TYR A 86 2.84 -1.57 -2.04
C TYR A 86 1.58 -1.74 -1.19
N ASP A 87 1.10 -0.67 -0.56
CA ASP A 87 -0.08 -0.71 0.31
C ASP A 87 -1.35 -1.10 -0.46
N ALA A 88 -1.55 -0.55 -1.65
CA ALA A 88 -2.69 -0.86 -2.51
C ALA A 88 -2.69 -2.32 -2.98
N VAL A 89 -1.53 -2.82 -3.43
CA VAL A 89 -1.36 -4.22 -3.84
C VAL A 89 -1.53 -5.15 -2.63
N TYR A 90 -0.90 -4.81 -1.50
CA TYR A 90 -0.97 -5.60 -0.27
C TYR A 90 -2.39 -5.69 0.25
N GLY A 91 -3.19 -4.61 0.22
CA GLY A 91 -4.59 -4.61 0.65
C GLY A 91 -5.46 -5.67 -0.05
N LYS A 92 -5.12 -5.99 -1.30
CA LYS A 92 -5.91 -6.86 -2.20
C LYS A 92 -5.41 -8.32 -2.28
N MET A 93 -4.29 -8.65 -1.66
CA MET A 93 -3.68 -9.99 -1.70
C MET A 93 -4.16 -10.94 -0.60
N ASP A 94 -4.04 -12.24 -0.85
CA ASP A 94 -4.24 -13.27 0.18
C ASP A 94 -3.09 -13.31 1.21
N LEU A 95 -3.29 -14.00 2.34
CA LEU A 95 -2.31 -14.04 3.43
C LEU A 95 -0.96 -14.68 3.05
N SER A 96 -0.95 -15.67 2.15
CA SER A 96 0.27 -16.34 1.70
C SER A 96 1.09 -15.43 0.78
N GLN A 97 0.41 -14.76 -0.15
CA GLN A 97 0.98 -13.77 -1.05
C GLN A 97 1.51 -12.55 -0.28
N LYS A 98 0.74 -12.03 0.69
CA LYS A 98 1.16 -10.95 1.61
C LYS A 98 2.49 -11.24 2.29
N LYS A 99 2.65 -12.44 2.85
CA LYS A 99 3.90 -12.87 3.52
C LYS A 99 5.09 -12.88 2.56
N LYS A 100 4.89 -13.36 1.33
CA LYS A 100 5.95 -13.38 0.30
C LYS A 100 6.36 -11.97 -0.13
N LEU A 101 5.40 -11.07 -0.36
CA LEU A 101 5.69 -9.70 -0.75
C LEU A 101 6.43 -8.95 0.36
N ALA A 102 5.98 -9.09 1.61
CA ALA A 102 6.63 -8.48 2.77
C ALA A 102 8.07 -8.97 2.97
N TYR A 103 8.33 -10.27 2.75
CA TYR A 103 9.69 -10.82 2.82
C TYR A 103 10.65 -10.13 1.83
N HIS A 104 10.20 -9.87 0.60
CA HIS A 104 11.02 -9.22 -0.44
C HIS A 104 11.21 -7.72 -0.25
N MET A 105 10.37 -7.05 0.54
CA MET A 105 10.55 -5.63 0.87
C MET A 105 11.44 -5.41 2.11
N ALA A 106 11.61 -6.44 2.94
CA ALA A 106 12.45 -6.39 4.14
C ALA A 106 13.94 -6.72 3.87
N TYR A 107 14.27 -7.23 2.68
CA TYR A 107 15.60 -7.71 2.28
C TYR A 107 15.97 -7.21 0.88
#